data_AF-A0AAE4VBE8-F1
#
_entry.id   AF-A0AAE4VBE8-F1
#
_cell.length_a   1.000
_cell.length_b   1.000
_cell.length_c   1.000
_cell.angle_alpha   90.00
_cell.angle_beta   90.00
_cell.angle_gamma   90.00
#
_symmetry.space_group_name_H-M   'P 1'
#
loop_
_entity.id
_entity.type
_entity.pdbx_description
1 polymer ?
#
loop_
_entity_poly.entity_id
_entity_poly.type
_entity_poly.pdbx_seq_one_letter_code
_entity_poly.pdbx_strand_id
1 'polypeptide(L)'
;MTVPRTLDPRTPVLIGYGQVNQRGENPDVEPVDLMVEAAREAADPRVLEVVDSVRIVNLLSWHYRDPGLLLAQRIGAGKAATRYTGVGGNVPQSLVNEACLDLQGGRAEVVLIAGAETWRTRSRLRSAGAKPDWTRQDDSVPEAPGAHDGVPMAGEAELRINLDRPAYVYPMFEQALRVAAGESSDEHRRRIGELWSQFSAVAAGNPHAWSREAVSAEKIWQPGPDNRMISWPYTKLMNSNNMVNQGAVLILTTVEKATYLQIPSDRWVFPYAGTDSHDTYAIGERDELYRSPAIRIAGRRVLELAGVSADEVDFVDVYSCFPSAVQVAAAEIGLPLADSSRPLTVTGGLTFAGGPWNNYVSHSIATMAEQLVANPGTRGLITANGGYLTKHSFGVYGTEPPSHEFRWQDVQSEVDAEPTRQLQVDFTGTGTVESWTTPVGRDGTAERAFLAVRTPEDGRTLARIVDESQAAATMAEDIAGAKVRVHADGSATLL
;
A
#
# COMPACT_ATOMS: atom_id res chain seq x y z
N MET A 1 21.53 8.72 -26.03
CA MET A 1 22.34 9.93 -25.69
C MET A 1 23.53 9.48 -24.84
N THR A 2 24.75 9.97 -25.11
CA THR A 2 25.92 9.72 -24.26
C THR A 2 25.66 10.29 -22.86
N VAL A 3 25.78 9.47 -21.81
CA VAL A 3 25.68 9.89 -20.41
C VAL A 3 26.61 11.09 -20.19
N PRO A 4 26.12 12.23 -19.65
CA PRO A 4 26.97 13.40 -19.41
C PRO A 4 28.18 13.01 -18.56
N ARG A 5 29.35 13.53 -18.92
CA ARG A 5 30.65 13.23 -18.29
C ARG A 5 30.79 13.76 -16.84
N THR A 6 29.67 14.08 -16.18
CA THR A 6 29.55 14.83 -14.92
C THR A 6 28.62 14.18 -13.89
N LEU A 7 28.03 13.01 -14.18
CA LEU A 7 27.19 12.31 -13.22
C LEU A 7 28.07 11.51 -12.24
N ASP A 8 27.79 11.58 -10.94
CA ASP A 8 28.52 10.78 -9.95
C ASP A 8 28.40 9.28 -10.29
N PRO A 9 29.53 8.55 -10.42
CA PRO A 9 29.53 7.11 -10.69
C PRO A 9 28.68 6.29 -9.70
N ARG A 10 28.50 6.78 -8.47
CA ARG A 10 27.73 6.15 -7.39
C ARG A 10 26.24 6.51 -7.39
N THR A 11 25.77 7.41 -8.27
CA THR A 11 24.35 7.76 -8.35
C THR A 11 23.49 6.51 -8.56
N PRO A 12 22.50 6.22 -7.69
CA PRO A 12 21.58 5.11 -7.88
C PRO A 12 20.67 5.31 -9.09
N VAL A 13 20.38 4.23 -9.80
CA VAL A 13 19.52 4.21 -10.98
C VAL A 13 18.72 2.89 -11.03
N LEU A 14 17.42 3.01 -11.26
CA LEU A 14 16.54 1.90 -11.60
C LEU A 14 16.75 1.56 -13.09
N ILE A 15 17.19 0.34 -13.36
CA ILE A 15 17.60 -0.12 -14.70
C ILE A 15 16.70 -1.22 -15.28
N GLY A 16 15.89 -1.85 -14.44
CA GLY A 16 15.00 -2.93 -14.82
C GLY A 16 13.76 -2.94 -13.95
N TYR A 17 12.61 -3.19 -14.57
CA TYR A 17 11.31 -3.26 -13.92
C TYR A 17 10.45 -4.25 -14.71
N GLY A 18 10.01 -5.32 -14.05
CA GLY A 18 9.27 -6.41 -14.69
C GLY A 18 8.01 -6.73 -13.90
N GLN A 19 6.93 -7.05 -14.61
CA GLN A 19 5.62 -7.30 -14.03
C GLN A 19 4.97 -8.51 -14.71
N VAL A 20 4.35 -9.39 -13.93
CA VAL A 20 3.72 -10.62 -14.41
C VAL A 20 2.34 -10.79 -13.80
N ASN A 21 1.42 -11.29 -14.62
CA ASN A 21 0.04 -11.62 -14.24
C ASN A 21 -0.32 -13.04 -14.68
N GLN A 22 -0.52 -13.95 -13.72
CA GLN A 22 -0.93 -15.31 -14.01
C GLN A 22 -2.46 -15.42 -13.95
N ARG A 23 -3.13 -15.15 -15.07
CA ARG A 23 -4.61 -15.15 -15.15
C ARG A 23 -5.21 -16.54 -15.41
N GLY A 24 -4.46 -17.42 -16.07
CA GLY A 24 -4.88 -18.79 -16.38
C GLY A 24 -5.04 -19.65 -15.13
N GLU A 25 -5.57 -20.86 -15.27
CA GLU A 25 -5.58 -21.82 -14.17
C GLU A 25 -4.31 -22.65 -14.21
N ASN A 26 -3.46 -22.48 -13.20
CA ASN A 26 -2.29 -23.32 -12.99
C ASN A 26 -2.12 -23.53 -11.47
N PRO A 27 -2.40 -24.74 -10.95
CA PRO A 27 -2.29 -25.03 -9.52
C PRO A 27 -0.84 -25.06 -9.03
N ASP A 28 0.12 -25.28 -9.93
CA ASP A 28 1.52 -25.51 -9.61
C ASP A 28 2.34 -24.22 -9.50
N VAL A 29 1.81 -23.10 -10.01
CA VAL A 29 2.51 -21.80 -9.95
C VAL A 29 2.54 -21.29 -8.50
N GLU A 30 3.76 -21.13 -7.99
CA GLU A 30 4.03 -20.57 -6.68
C GLU A 30 4.54 -19.12 -6.76
N PRO A 31 4.55 -18.36 -5.65
CA PRO A 31 5.02 -16.96 -5.67
C PRO A 31 6.43 -16.77 -6.23
N VAL A 32 7.36 -17.69 -5.95
CA VAL A 32 8.74 -17.60 -6.45
C VAL A 32 8.80 -17.74 -7.97
N ASP A 33 7.92 -18.53 -8.59
CA ASP A 33 7.86 -18.63 -10.06
C ASP A 33 7.49 -17.29 -10.70
N LEU A 34 6.51 -16.59 -10.12
CA LEU A 34 6.11 -15.27 -10.60
C LEU A 34 7.24 -14.24 -10.44
N MET A 35 8.02 -14.31 -9.35
CA MET A 35 9.19 -13.45 -9.16
C MET A 35 10.29 -13.76 -10.18
N VAL A 36 10.53 -15.04 -10.52
CA VAL A 36 11.50 -15.44 -11.54
C VAL A 36 11.07 -14.94 -12.93
N GLU A 37 9.80 -15.09 -13.28
CA GLU A 37 9.26 -14.60 -14.56
C GLU A 37 9.38 -13.07 -14.63
N ALA A 38 8.98 -12.35 -13.56
CA ALA A 38 9.12 -10.89 -13.50
C ALA A 38 10.59 -10.43 -13.55
N ALA A 39 11.53 -11.18 -12.97
CA ALA A 39 12.96 -10.87 -13.07
C ALA A 39 13.47 -11.00 -14.53
N ARG A 40 13.00 -12.02 -15.25
CA ARG A 40 13.35 -12.25 -16.67
C ARG A 40 12.73 -11.21 -17.59
N GLU A 41 11.56 -10.68 -17.25
CA GLU A 41 10.97 -9.51 -17.93
C GLU A 41 11.76 -8.23 -17.63
N ALA A 42 12.26 -8.07 -16.39
CA ALA A 42 12.96 -6.86 -15.97
C ALA A 42 14.33 -6.68 -16.64
N ALA A 43 15.11 -7.76 -16.82
CA ALA A 43 16.45 -7.69 -17.37
C ALA A 43 16.95 -9.00 -18.01
N ASP A 44 17.98 -8.87 -18.85
CA ASP A 44 18.65 -10.00 -19.48
C ASP A 44 19.48 -10.83 -18.46
N PRO A 45 19.73 -12.13 -18.71
CA PRO A 45 20.40 -13.01 -17.75
C PRO A 45 21.75 -12.51 -17.23
N ARG A 46 22.54 -11.80 -18.03
CA ARG A 46 23.85 -11.26 -17.63
C ARG A 46 23.72 -10.22 -16.51
N VAL A 47 22.61 -9.49 -16.46
CA VAL A 47 22.31 -8.54 -15.38
C VAL A 47 21.82 -9.29 -14.13
N LEU A 48 20.99 -10.32 -14.31
CA LEU A 48 20.46 -11.12 -13.21
C LEU A 48 21.56 -11.89 -12.48
N GLU A 49 22.51 -12.47 -13.21
CA GLU A 49 23.63 -13.26 -12.65
C GLU A 49 24.58 -12.43 -11.76
N VAL A 50 24.63 -11.11 -11.96
CA VAL A 50 25.50 -10.21 -11.18
C VAL A 50 24.79 -9.53 -10.01
N VAL A 51 23.50 -9.83 -9.77
CA VAL A 51 22.77 -9.37 -8.58
C VAL A 51 23.50 -9.85 -7.33
N ASP A 52 23.82 -8.93 -6.42
CA ASP A 52 24.52 -9.23 -5.17
C ASP A 52 23.64 -9.03 -3.92
N SER A 53 22.43 -8.49 -4.08
CA SER A 53 21.45 -8.34 -3.01
C SER A 53 20.03 -8.61 -3.53
N VAL A 54 19.36 -9.64 -3.01
CA VAL A 54 17.94 -9.96 -3.29
C VAL A 54 17.08 -9.61 -2.07
N ARG A 55 16.11 -8.72 -2.25
CA ARG A 55 15.22 -8.23 -1.18
C ARG A 55 13.78 -8.58 -1.51
N ILE A 56 13.17 -9.43 -0.69
CA ILE A 56 11.82 -9.94 -0.92
C ILE A 56 10.83 -9.25 0.01
N VAL A 57 9.80 -8.67 -0.58
CA VAL A 57 8.62 -8.13 0.11
C VAL A 57 7.81 -9.31 0.67
N ASN A 58 7.37 -9.19 1.92
CA ASN A 58 6.64 -10.26 2.63
C ASN A 58 5.46 -10.85 1.83
N LEU A 59 5.44 -12.18 1.74
CA LEU A 59 4.45 -12.99 1.01
C LEU A 59 3.42 -13.57 1.98
N LEU A 60 2.13 -13.49 1.63
CA LEU A 60 1.02 -14.02 2.44
C LEU A 60 0.45 -15.32 1.87
N SER A 61 0.60 -15.56 0.56
CA SER A 61 0.09 -16.77 -0.10
C SER A 61 0.84 -18.04 0.31
N TRP A 62 2.12 -17.98 0.64
CA TRP A 62 2.91 -19.13 1.07
C TRP A 62 4.04 -18.75 2.02
N HIS A 63 4.44 -19.68 2.89
CA HIS A 63 5.51 -19.47 3.84
C HIS A 63 6.81 -20.12 3.35
N TYR A 64 7.85 -19.30 3.25
CA TYR A 64 9.22 -19.68 2.95
C TYR A 64 10.11 -19.23 4.11
N ARG A 65 11.22 -19.95 4.33
CA ARG A 65 12.25 -19.52 5.30
C ARG A 65 13.11 -18.41 4.71
N ASP A 66 13.51 -18.57 3.46
CA ASP A 66 14.23 -17.57 2.66
C ASP A 66 13.79 -17.64 1.18
N PRO A 67 12.74 -16.91 0.78
CA PRO A 67 12.32 -16.85 -0.62
C PRO A 67 13.36 -16.14 -1.52
N GLY A 68 14.20 -15.28 -0.94
CA GLY A 68 15.25 -14.57 -1.66
C GLY A 68 16.34 -15.53 -2.14
N LEU A 69 16.69 -16.51 -1.29
CA LEU A 69 17.66 -17.56 -1.64
C LEU A 69 17.15 -18.42 -2.80
N LEU A 70 15.87 -18.81 -2.79
CA LEU A 70 15.26 -19.56 -3.88
C LEU A 70 15.26 -18.76 -5.18
N LEU A 71 14.86 -17.49 -5.13
CA LEU A 71 14.88 -16.61 -6.29
C LEU A 71 16.30 -16.47 -6.85
N ALA A 72 17.26 -16.15 -5.99
CA ALA A 72 18.68 -15.99 -6.34
C ALA A 72 19.24 -17.21 -7.07
N GLN A 73 18.94 -18.43 -6.57
CA GLN A 73 19.34 -19.67 -7.23
C GLN A 73 18.71 -19.83 -8.62
N ARG A 74 17.41 -19.52 -8.78
CA ARG A 74 16.67 -19.69 -10.04
C ARG A 74 17.06 -18.66 -11.12
N ILE A 75 17.66 -17.53 -10.75
CA ILE A 75 18.14 -16.50 -11.68
C ILE A 75 19.66 -16.49 -11.87
N GLY A 76 20.39 -17.43 -11.25
CA GLY A 76 21.85 -17.52 -11.36
C GLY A 76 22.65 -16.61 -10.41
N ALA A 77 21.99 -15.84 -9.55
CA ALA A 77 22.58 -14.93 -8.57
C ALA A 77 23.00 -15.63 -7.27
N GLY A 78 23.65 -16.80 -7.35
CA GLY A 78 23.89 -17.69 -6.19
C GLY A 78 24.78 -17.13 -5.07
N LYS A 79 25.36 -15.93 -5.24
CA LYS A 79 26.16 -15.24 -4.22
C LYS A 79 25.44 -14.06 -3.57
N ALA A 80 24.19 -13.78 -3.97
CA ALA A 80 23.45 -12.64 -3.46
C ALA A 80 23.16 -12.79 -1.97
N ALA A 81 23.36 -11.72 -1.21
CA ALA A 81 22.80 -11.60 0.12
C ALA A 81 21.27 -11.49 0.03
N THR A 82 20.55 -12.07 0.98
CA THR A 82 19.10 -12.10 0.98
C THR A 82 18.53 -11.28 2.12
N ARG A 83 17.38 -10.64 1.87
CA ARG A 83 16.53 -10.04 2.89
C ARG A 83 15.08 -10.43 2.61
N TYR A 84 14.32 -10.75 3.66
CA TYR A 84 12.88 -10.98 3.57
C TYR A 84 12.18 -10.11 4.61
N THR A 85 11.24 -9.28 4.20
CA THR A 85 10.72 -8.24 5.10
C THR A 85 9.59 -8.73 6.01
N GLY A 86 9.26 -7.92 7.01
CA GLY A 86 7.96 -7.95 7.68
C GLY A 86 6.82 -7.43 6.78
N VAL A 87 5.59 -7.54 7.30
CA VAL A 87 4.34 -7.13 6.59
C VAL A 87 4.22 -5.61 6.49
N GLY A 88 3.80 -5.12 5.32
CA GLY A 88 3.45 -3.72 5.08
C GLY A 88 3.47 -3.35 3.60
N GLY A 89 2.44 -2.65 3.14
CA GLY A 89 2.40 -2.10 1.77
C GLY A 89 3.34 -0.90 1.54
N ASN A 90 3.92 -0.32 2.60
CA ASN A 90 4.95 0.71 2.50
C ASN A 90 6.32 0.14 2.08
N VAL A 91 6.54 -1.15 2.37
CA VAL A 91 7.85 -1.79 2.32
C VAL A 91 8.53 -1.74 0.95
N PRO A 92 7.85 -1.91 -0.20
CA PRO A 92 8.53 -1.83 -1.49
C PRO A 92 9.28 -0.51 -1.71
N GLN A 93 8.68 0.62 -1.33
CA GLN A 93 9.32 1.94 -1.43
C GLN A 93 10.45 2.09 -0.39
N SER A 94 10.24 1.64 0.85
CA SER A 94 11.31 1.63 1.86
C SER A 94 12.52 0.81 1.40
N LEU A 95 12.30 -0.34 0.74
CA LEU A 95 13.38 -1.15 0.17
C LEU A 95 14.13 -0.43 -0.96
N VAL A 96 13.44 0.38 -1.78
CA VAL A 96 14.09 1.22 -2.78
C VAL A 96 14.94 2.30 -2.10
N ASN A 97 14.41 2.97 -1.07
CA ASN A 97 15.15 3.97 -0.30
C ASN A 97 16.44 3.38 0.31
N GLU A 98 16.32 2.22 0.98
CA GLU A 98 17.46 1.47 1.51
C GLU A 98 18.44 1.05 0.40
N ALA A 99 17.94 0.58 -0.74
CA ALA A 99 18.79 0.15 -1.86
C ALA A 99 19.62 1.32 -2.41
N CYS A 100 19.00 2.49 -2.58
CA CYS A 100 19.70 3.70 -3.00
C CYS A 100 20.81 4.10 -2.03
N LEU A 101 20.55 4.04 -0.72
CA LEU A 101 21.57 4.33 0.31
C LEU A 101 22.72 3.31 0.29
N ASP A 102 22.42 2.04 0.07
CA ASP A 102 23.43 0.98 -0.01
C ASP A 102 24.29 1.08 -1.27
N LEU A 103 23.69 1.38 -2.42
CA LEU A 103 24.38 1.60 -3.68
C LEU A 103 25.29 2.83 -3.60
N GLN A 104 24.77 3.96 -3.10
CA GLN A 104 25.53 5.19 -2.92
C GLN A 104 26.69 5.01 -1.92
N GLY A 105 26.46 4.23 -0.85
CA GLY A 105 27.46 3.90 0.16
C GLY A 105 28.42 2.76 -0.25
N GLY A 106 28.22 2.12 -1.40
CA GLY A 106 29.02 0.99 -1.86
C GLY A 106 28.88 -0.30 -1.03
N ARG A 107 27.76 -0.48 -0.33
CA ARG A 107 27.40 -1.70 0.41
C ARG A 107 26.76 -2.77 -0.48
N ALA A 108 26.27 -2.39 -1.65
CA ALA A 108 25.79 -3.25 -2.72
C ALA A 108 26.19 -2.66 -4.08
N GLU A 109 26.23 -3.49 -5.12
CA GLU A 109 26.44 -3.05 -6.51
C GLU A 109 25.18 -3.21 -7.36
N VAL A 110 24.43 -4.31 -7.20
CA VAL A 110 23.22 -4.58 -7.98
C VAL A 110 22.15 -5.20 -7.08
N VAL A 111 21.12 -4.42 -6.79
CA VAL A 111 20.02 -4.80 -5.89
C VAL A 111 18.80 -5.20 -6.71
N LEU A 112 18.25 -6.37 -6.43
CA LEU A 112 16.96 -6.84 -6.93
C LEU A 112 15.93 -6.81 -5.78
N ILE A 113 14.84 -6.06 -5.98
CA ILE A 113 13.67 -6.05 -5.08
C ILE A 113 12.55 -6.82 -5.77
N ALA A 114 11.93 -7.76 -5.08
CA ALA A 114 10.85 -8.57 -5.64
C ALA A 114 9.73 -8.82 -4.64
N GLY A 115 8.56 -9.12 -5.18
CA GLY A 115 7.47 -9.72 -4.42
C GLY A 115 6.44 -10.31 -5.37
N ALA A 116 5.62 -11.22 -4.85
CA ALA A 116 4.54 -11.83 -5.60
C ALA A 116 3.47 -12.41 -4.69
N GLU A 117 2.29 -12.64 -5.24
CA GLU A 117 1.23 -13.38 -4.58
C GLU A 117 0.59 -14.35 -5.55
N THR A 118 0.31 -15.57 -5.10
CA THR A 118 -0.54 -16.56 -5.81
C THR A 118 -1.83 -16.82 -5.04
N TRP A 119 -2.38 -15.75 -4.46
CA TRP A 119 -3.51 -15.81 -3.53
C TRP A 119 -4.78 -16.35 -4.18
N ARG A 120 -5.02 -16.00 -5.46
CA ARG A 120 -6.17 -16.54 -6.22
C ARG A 120 -6.07 -18.05 -6.38
N THR A 121 -4.91 -18.57 -6.76
CA THR A 121 -4.68 -20.02 -6.90
C THR A 121 -4.87 -20.74 -5.56
N ARG A 122 -4.20 -20.27 -4.50
CA ARG A 122 -4.34 -20.84 -3.15
C ARG A 122 -5.80 -20.87 -2.68
N SER A 123 -6.52 -19.77 -2.87
CA SER A 123 -7.92 -19.66 -2.44
C SER A 123 -8.84 -20.63 -3.18
N ARG A 124 -8.59 -20.88 -4.46
CA ARG A 124 -9.32 -21.86 -5.27
C ARG A 124 -9.03 -23.29 -4.84
N LEU A 125 -7.75 -23.64 -4.69
CA LEU A 125 -7.35 -24.97 -4.18
C LEU A 125 -8.01 -25.25 -2.83
N ARG A 126 -7.94 -24.30 -1.90
CA ARG A 126 -8.60 -24.42 -0.59
C ARG A 126 -10.11 -24.60 -0.72
N SER A 127 -10.77 -23.86 -1.59
CA SER A 127 -12.23 -23.99 -1.82
C SER A 127 -12.61 -25.35 -2.41
N ALA A 128 -11.70 -25.97 -3.17
CA ALA A 128 -11.85 -27.32 -3.70
C ALA A 128 -11.41 -28.43 -2.72
N GLY A 129 -11.00 -28.09 -1.48
CA GLY A 129 -10.50 -29.05 -0.50
C GLY A 129 -9.08 -29.56 -0.76
N ALA A 130 -8.36 -28.97 -1.72
CA ALA A 130 -6.97 -29.28 -2.04
C ALA A 130 -6.00 -28.35 -1.28
N LYS A 131 -4.73 -28.80 -1.17
CA LYS A 131 -3.62 -27.98 -0.68
C LYS A 131 -2.63 -27.75 -1.83
N PRO A 132 -2.01 -26.57 -1.93
CA PRO A 132 -0.90 -26.37 -2.86
C PRO A 132 0.27 -27.30 -2.51
N ASP A 133 0.88 -27.89 -3.53
CA ASP A 133 2.13 -28.65 -3.44
C ASP A 133 3.30 -27.77 -3.87
N TRP A 134 3.44 -26.62 -3.21
CA TRP A 134 4.47 -25.63 -3.50
C TRP A 134 5.74 -25.90 -2.68
N THR A 135 6.85 -25.27 -3.09
CA THR A 135 8.16 -25.50 -2.50
C THR A 135 8.15 -25.26 -1.00
N ARG A 136 8.64 -26.24 -0.24
CA ARG A 136 8.95 -26.11 1.19
C ARG A 136 10.46 -26.17 1.37
N GLN A 137 11.05 -25.14 1.98
CA GLN A 137 12.45 -25.16 2.36
C GLN A 137 12.66 -26.04 3.60
N ASP A 138 13.77 -26.78 3.62
CA ASP A 138 14.19 -27.57 4.76
C ASP A 138 14.45 -26.69 5.98
N ASP A 139 14.26 -27.23 7.19
CA ASP A 139 14.49 -26.50 8.43
C ASP A 139 15.97 -26.14 8.66
N SER A 140 16.89 -26.76 7.92
CA SER A 140 18.31 -26.39 7.89
C SER A 140 18.57 -25.05 7.20
N VAL A 141 17.63 -24.53 6.40
CA VAL A 141 17.77 -23.22 5.75
C VAL A 141 17.54 -22.14 6.82
N PRO A 142 18.50 -21.25 7.10
CA PRO A 142 18.28 -20.14 8.03
C PRO A 142 17.09 -19.28 7.58
N GLU A 143 16.36 -18.71 8.54
CA GLU A 143 15.37 -17.70 8.19
C GLU A 143 16.09 -16.45 7.66
N ALA A 144 15.53 -15.87 6.60
CA ALA A 144 16.09 -14.67 6.01
C ALA A 144 16.10 -13.49 7.00
N PRO A 145 17.16 -12.65 6.99
CA PRO A 145 17.16 -11.42 7.76
C PRO A 145 15.94 -10.56 7.46
N GLY A 146 15.33 -10.02 8.51
CA GLY A 146 14.15 -9.14 8.45
C GLY A 146 12.78 -9.84 8.50
N ALA A 147 12.74 -11.19 8.49
CA ALA A 147 11.48 -11.94 8.44
C ALA A 147 10.56 -11.67 9.65
N HIS A 148 11.15 -11.15 10.74
CA HIS A 148 10.49 -10.83 12.01
C HIS A 148 10.38 -9.33 12.29
N ASP A 149 10.68 -8.44 11.32
CA ASP A 149 10.62 -6.97 11.47
C ASP A 149 9.16 -6.43 11.57
N GLY A 150 8.18 -7.28 11.83
CA GLY A 150 6.77 -6.92 11.91
C GLY A 150 6.41 -6.20 13.21
N VAL A 151 5.49 -5.23 13.12
CA VAL A 151 4.87 -4.58 14.28
C VAL A 151 3.41 -5.04 14.36
N PRO A 152 2.83 -5.24 15.57
CA PRO A 152 1.44 -5.66 15.71
C PRO A 152 0.47 -4.73 14.97
N MET A 153 -0.48 -5.33 14.24
CA MET A 153 -1.52 -4.60 13.50
C MET A 153 -2.71 -4.18 14.38
N ALA A 154 -2.84 -4.74 15.57
CA ALA A 154 -3.94 -4.49 16.51
C ALA A 154 -3.38 -4.40 17.93
N GLY A 155 -3.80 -3.38 18.68
CA GLY A 155 -3.51 -3.21 20.10
C GLY A 155 -4.61 -3.77 20.99
N GLU A 156 -4.50 -3.52 22.30
CA GLU A 156 -5.45 -4.04 23.29
C GLU A 156 -6.89 -3.57 23.03
N ALA A 157 -7.10 -2.31 22.62
CA ALA A 157 -8.42 -1.77 22.33
C ALA A 157 -9.07 -2.45 21.11
N GLU A 158 -8.31 -2.66 20.04
CA GLU A 158 -8.79 -3.35 18.84
C GLU A 158 -9.11 -4.82 19.14
N LEU A 159 -8.23 -5.50 19.88
CA LEU A 159 -8.42 -6.89 20.30
C LEU A 159 -9.64 -7.05 21.22
N ARG A 160 -9.87 -6.11 22.14
CA ARG A 160 -11.02 -6.12 23.07
C ARG A 160 -12.36 -6.23 22.34
N ILE A 161 -12.49 -5.61 21.16
CA ILE A 161 -13.73 -5.60 20.37
C ILE A 161 -13.69 -6.50 19.13
N ASN A 162 -12.56 -7.15 18.83
CA ASN A 162 -12.29 -7.91 17.60
C ASN A 162 -12.33 -7.04 16.33
N LEU A 163 -11.69 -5.87 16.37
CA LEU A 163 -11.46 -5.00 15.21
C LEU A 163 -10.10 -5.30 14.57
N ASP A 164 -10.05 -6.30 13.69
CA ASP A 164 -8.79 -6.91 13.22
C ASP A 164 -8.58 -6.86 11.69
N ARG A 165 -9.57 -6.38 10.92
CA ARG A 165 -9.52 -6.37 9.46
C ARG A 165 -9.42 -4.95 8.90
N PRO A 166 -8.57 -4.71 7.87
CA PRO A 166 -8.54 -3.44 7.17
C PRO A 166 -9.93 -3.01 6.65
N ALA A 167 -10.72 -3.96 6.18
CA ALA A 167 -12.09 -3.73 5.69
C ALA A 167 -13.09 -3.28 6.79
N TYR A 168 -12.69 -3.26 8.07
CA TYR A 168 -13.44 -2.69 9.18
C TYR A 168 -12.83 -1.37 9.66
N VAL A 169 -11.51 -1.22 9.59
CA VAL A 169 -10.83 -0.01 10.07
C VAL A 169 -10.90 1.15 9.07
N TYR A 170 -10.57 0.91 7.80
CA TYR A 170 -10.56 1.98 6.78
C TYR A 170 -11.91 2.67 6.55
N PRO A 171 -13.07 1.97 6.62
CA PRO A 171 -14.37 2.62 6.65
C PRO A 171 -14.58 3.61 7.81
N MET A 172 -13.92 3.42 8.97
CA MET A 172 -13.99 4.38 10.07
C MET A 172 -13.20 5.66 9.73
N PHE A 173 -12.08 5.56 9.02
CA PHE A 173 -11.40 6.75 8.49
C PHE A 173 -12.27 7.47 7.44
N GLU A 174 -12.99 6.71 6.62
CA GLU A 174 -13.94 7.28 5.64
C GLU A 174 -15.07 8.05 6.31
N GLN A 175 -15.68 7.46 7.33
CA GLN A 175 -16.74 8.13 8.06
C GLN A 175 -16.23 9.37 8.80
N ALA A 176 -15.00 9.34 9.32
CA ALA A 176 -14.37 10.53 9.89
C ALA A 176 -14.14 11.63 8.84
N LEU A 177 -13.69 11.27 7.62
CA LEU A 177 -13.53 12.21 6.50
C LEU A 177 -14.87 12.85 6.13
N ARG A 178 -15.93 12.05 5.98
CA ARG A 178 -17.29 12.53 5.69
C ARG A 178 -17.77 13.51 6.78
N VAL A 179 -17.67 13.11 8.05
CA VAL A 179 -18.13 13.92 9.19
C VAL A 179 -17.38 15.25 9.24
N ALA A 180 -16.05 15.23 9.07
CA ALA A 180 -15.22 16.43 9.06
C ALA A 180 -15.56 17.36 7.87
N ALA A 181 -15.97 16.80 6.73
CA ALA A 181 -16.41 17.57 5.57
C ALA A 181 -17.84 18.10 5.68
N GLY A 182 -18.62 17.66 6.67
CA GLY A 182 -20.04 18.02 6.81
C GLY A 182 -20.91 17.47 5.67
N GLU A 183 -20.47 16.42 4.99
CA GLU A 183 -21.17 15.82 3.84
C GLU A 183 -22.26 14.85 4.31
N SER A 184 -23.38 14.79 3.58
CA SER A 184 -24.33 13.70 3.76
C SER A 184 -23.70 12.37 3.29
N SER A 185 -24.15 11.25 3.88
CA SER A 185 -23.65 9.91 3.52
C SER A 185 -23.75 9.61 2.02
N ASP A 186 -24.81 10.05 1.38
CA ASP A 186 -25.10 9.77 -0.02
C ASP A 186 -24.27 10.63 -0.97
N GLU A 187 -24.07 11.91 -0.67
CA GLU A 187 -23.16 12.79 -1.41
C GLU A 187 -21.72 12.27 -1.33
N HIS A 188 -21.27 11.93 -0.13
CA HIS A 188 -19.95 11.40 0.10
C HIS A 188 -19.71 10.09 -0.68
N ARG A 189 -20.65 9.14 -0.61
CA ARG A 189 -20.56 7.86 -1.34
C ARG A 189 -20.50 8.05 -2.86
N ARG A 190 -21.25 9.00 -3.42
CA ARG A 190 -21.15 9.36 -4.84
C ARG A 190 -19.75 9.87 -5.18
N ARG A 191 -19.23 10.81 -4.38
CA ARG A 191 -17.89 11.41 -4.57
C ARG A 191 -16.77 10.37 -4.54
N ILE A 192 -16.77 9.45 -3.56
CA ILE A 192 -15.75 8.39 -3.51
C ILE A 192 -15.96 7.34 -4.63
N GLY A 193 -17.19 7.17 -5.12
CA GLY A 193 -17.48 6.39 -6.32
C GLY A 193 -16.88 7.00 -7.59
N GLU A 194 -16.96 8.32 -7.74
CA GLU A 194 -16.32 9.06 -8.84
C GLU A 194 -14.80 8.96 -8.79
N LEU A 195 -14.21 9.13 -7.61
CA LEU A 195 -12.77 8.92 -7.40
C LEU A 195 -12.36 7.52 -7.85
N TRP A 196 -13.07 6.47 -7.40
CA TRP A 196 -12.74 5.10 -7.79
C TRP A 196 -12.99 4.82 -9.29
N SER A 197 -13.96 5.49 -9.91
CA SER A 197 -14.21 5.36 -11.35
C SER A 197 -13.00 5.83 -12.14
N GLN A 198 -12.34 6.92 -11.73
CA GLN A 198 -11.10 7.40 -12.35
C GLN A 198 -9.97 6.36 -12.24
N PHE A 199 -9.80 5.73 -11.08
CA PHE A 199 -8.81 4.66 -10.89
C PHE A 199 -9.10 3.46 -11.82
N SER A 200 -10.37 3.10 -11.98
CA SER A 200 -10.76 2.03 -12.92
C SER A 200 -10.47 2.38 -14.38
N ALA A 201 -10.60 3.66 -14.76
CA ALA A 201 -10.29 4.12 -16.11
C ALA A 201 -8.79 4.04 -16.41
N VAL A 202 -7.93 4.39 -15.45
CA VAL A 202 -6.48 4.18 -15.56
C VAL A 202 -6.15 2.69 -15.67
N ALA A 203 -6.75 1.84 -14.83
CA ALA A 203 -6.55 0.39 -14.88
C ALA A 203 -6.93 -0.22 -16.24
N ALA A 204 -7.98 0.29 -16.91
CA ALA A 204 -8.37 -0.18 -18.24
C ALA A 204 -7.26 0.00 -19.29
N GLY A 205 -6.50 1.10 -19.19
CA GLY A 205 -5.35 1.40 -20.04
C GLY A 205 -4.08 0.61 -19.68
N ASN A 206 -3.92 0.19 -18.44
CA ASN A 206 -2.72 -0.50 -17.97
C ASN A 206 -2.70 -1.99 -18.41
N PRO A 207 -1.72 -2.45 -19.22
CA PRO A 207 -1.62 -3.85 -19.63
C PRO A 207 -1.36 -4.81 -18.45
N HIS A 208 -0.78 -4.29 -17.37
CA HIS A 208 -0.45 -5.04 -16.16
C HIS A 208 -1.60 -5.06 -15.14
N ALA A 209 -2.69 -4.33 -15.37
CA ALA A 209 -3.85 -4.37 -14.47
C ALA A 209 -4.58 -5.72 -14.52
N TRP A 210 -4.96 -6.22 -13.34
CA TRP A 210 -5.72 -7.46 -13.22
C TRP A 210 -7.09 -7.38 -13.90
N SER A 211 -7.85 -6.33 -13.58
CA SER A 211 -9.10 -5.96 -14.24
C SER A 211 -8.88 -4.75 -15.14
N ARG A 212 -9.27 -4.87 -16.41
CA ARG A 212 -9.16 -3.80 -17.41
C ARG A 212 -10.53 -3.28 -17.86
N GLU A 213 -11.58 -3.60 -17.10
CA GLU A 213 -12.92 -3.01 -17.30
C GLU A 213 -12.99 -1.67 -16.56
N ALA A 214 -13.27 -0.59 -17.30
CA ALA A 214 -13.65 0.69 -16.70
C ALA A 214 -15.05 0.58 -16.08
N VAL A 215 -15.20 1.09 -14.86
CA VAL A 215 -16.43 0.96 -14.08
C VAL A 215 -16.97 2.36 -13.76
N SER A 216 -18.28 2.59 -13.96
CA SER A 216 -18.90 3.87 -13.64
C SER A 216 -19.00 4.08 -12.12
N ALA A 217 -19.02 5.35 -11.71
CA ALA A 217 -19.19 5.74 -10.31
C ALA A 217 -20.43 5.09 -9.69
N GLU A 218 -21.58 5.10 -10.39
CA GLU A 218 -22.84 4.53 -9.92
C GLU A 218 -22.72 3.03 -9.61
N LYS A 219 -22.06 2.28 -10.50
CA LYS A 219 -21.84 0.83 -10.29
C LYS A 219 -20.90 0.57 -9.12
N ILE A 220 -19.97 1.48 -8.84
CA ILE A 220 -19.02 1.37 -7.73
C ILE A 220 -19.69 1.64 -6.39
N TRP A 221 -20.40 2.77 -6.21
CA TRP A 221 -20.91 3.14 -4.89
C TRP A 221 -22.24 2.49 -4.54
N GLN A 222 -23.04 2.07 -5.52
CA GLN A 222 -24.32 1.39 -5.27
C GLN A 222 -24.14 -0.11 -5.07
N PRO A 223 -24.75 -0.70 -4.01
CA PRO A 223 -24.75 -2.14 -3.83
C PRO A 223 -25.51 -2.84 -4.95
N GLY A 224 -25.00 -3.98 -5.40
CA GLY A 224 -25.66 -4.84 -6.38
C GLY A 224 -25.20 -6.30 -6.28
N PRO A 225 -25.73 -7.21 -7.11
CA PRO A 225 -25.42 -8.65 -7.05
C PRO A 225 -23.91 -8.96 -7.10
N ASP A 226 -23.17 -8.24 -7.95
CA ASP A 226 -21.72 -8.40 -8.12
C ASP A 226 -20.87 -7.43 -7.28
N ASN A 227 -21.54 -6.48 -6.61
CA ASN A 227 -20.93 -5.41 -5.83
C ASN A 227 -21.64 -5.21 -4.47
N ARG A 228 -21.80 -6.28 -3.71
CA ARG A 228 -22.43 -6.22 -2.38
C ARG A 228 -21.71 -5.24 -1.43
N MET A 229 -22.41 -4.80 -0.39
CA MET A 229 -21.80 -4.12 0.75
C MET A 229 -20.82 -5.05 1.47
N ILE A 230 -19.64 -4.54 1.86
CA ILE A 230 -18.66 -5.26 2.68
C ILE A 230 -18.74 -4.77 4.11
N SER A 231 -18.58 -3.45 4.26
CA SER A 231 -18.76 -2.73 5.51
C SER A 231 -19.21 -1.34 5.13
N TRP A 232 -20.26 -0.82 5.74
CA TRP A 232 -20.70 0.55 5.46
C TRP A 232 -19.55 1.55 5.69
N PRO A 233 -19.23 2.45 4.73
CA PRO A 233 -19.96 2.78 3.49
C PRO A 233 -19.45 2.07 2.21
N TYR A 234 -18.51 1.13 2.33
CA TYR A 234 -17.83 0.49 1.20
C TYR A 234 -18.51 -0.77 0.68
N THR A 235 -18.84 -0.71 -0.61
CA THR A 235 -19.14 -1.87 -1.45
C THR A 235 -17.86 -2.63 -1.80
N LYS A 236 -18.01 -3.84 -2.36
CA LYS A 236 -16.89 -4.70 -2.79
C LYS A 236 -15.91 -3.98 -3.71
N LEU A 237 -16.39 -3.14 -4.63
CA LEU A 237 -15.57 -2.39 -5.58
C LEU A 237 -14.86 -1.18 -4.93
N MET A 238 -15.09 -0.88 -3.66
CA MET A 238 -14.32 0.12 -2.90
C MET A 238 -13.26 -0.53 -1.99
N ASN A 239 -13.03 -1.84 -2.15
CA ASN A 239 -12.04 -2.61 -1.40
C ASN A 239 -10.94 -3.10 -2.35
N SER A 240 -9.70 -3.15 -1.85
CA SER A 240 -8.58 -3.84 -2.51
C SER A 240 -8.95 -5.25 -3.01
N ASN A 241 -8.50 -5.59 -4.22
CA ASN A 241 -8.67 -6.90 -4.81
C ASN A 241 -7.43 -7.77 -4.62
N ASN A 242 -7.42 -8.56 -3.55
CA ASN A 242 -6.36 -9.53 -3.27
C ASN A 242 -6.53 -10.88 -3.99
N MET A 243 -7.59 -11.06 -4.78
CA MET A 243 -7.86 -12.31 -5.52
C MET A 243 -7.10 -12.36 -6.84
N VAL A 244 -5.77 -12.23 -6.75
CA VAL A 244 -4.86 -12.10 -7.89
C VAL A 244 -3.70 -13.08 -7.80
N ASN A 245 -3.07 -13.33 -8.96
CA ASN A 245 -1.75 -13.95 -9.04
C ASN A 245 -0.82 -12.99 -9.78
N GLN A 246 0.01 -12.22 -9.05
CA GLN A 246 0.84 -11.16 -9.63
C GLN A 246 2.23 -11.15 -9.02
N GLY A 247 3.23 -10.80 -9.81
CA GLY A 247 4.60 -10.61 -9.35
C GLY A 247 5.22 -9.37 -10.00
N ALA A 248 6.10 -8.70 -9.26
CA ALA A 248 6.88 -7.57 -9.76
C ALA A 248 8.32 -7.61 -9.24
N VAL A 249 9.24 -7.13 -10.08
CA VAL A 249 10.68 -7.03 -9.79
C VAL A 249 11.17 -5.64 -10.19
N LEU A 250 12.02 -5.06 -9.35
CA LEU A 250 12.77 -3.83 -9.59
C LEU A 250 14.27 -4.12 -9.46
N ILE A 251 15.09 -3.60 -10.38
CA ILE A 251 16.54 -3.77 -10.37
C ILE A 251 17.20 -2.41 -10.34
N LEU A 252 17.93 -2.14 -9.24
CA LEU A 252 18.66 -0.90 -9.02
C LEU A 252 20.16 -1.17 -9.00
N THR A 253 20.93 -0.21 -9.50
CA THR A 253 22.39 -0.26 -9.53
C THR A 253 22.94 1.17 -9.48
N THR A 254 24.26 1.35 -9.47
CA THR A 254 24.86 2.67 -9.71
C THR A 254 25.03 2.98 -11.19
N VAL A 255 25.17 4.26 -11.56
CA VAL A 255 25.47 4.72 -12.94
C VAL A 255 26.72 4.05 -13.51
N GLU A 256 27.79 3.91 -12.71
CA GLU A 256 29.02 3.21 -13.11
C GLU A 256 28.72 1.78 -13.52
N LYS A 257 27.99 1.06 -12.67
CA LYS A 257 27.68 -0.35 -12.89
C LYS A 257 26.66 -0.54 -14.01
N ALA A 258 25.68 0.35 -14.16
CA ALA A 258 24.77 0.37 -15.31
C ALA A 258 25.54 0.57 -16.63
N THR A 259 26.54 1.46 -16.64
CA THR A 259 27.42 1.70 -17.79
C THR A 259 28.29 0.48 -18.09
N TYR A 260 28.89 -0.13 -17.06
CA TYR A 260 29.67 -1.36 -17.19
C TYR A 260 28.82 -2.52 -17.73
N LEU A 261 27.58 -2.64 -17.27
CA LEU A 261 26.59 -3.60 -17.76
C LEU A 261 25.97 -3.18 -19.10
N GLN A 262 26.42 -2.08 -19.71
CA GLN A 262 25.97 -1.62 -21.02
C GLN A 262 24.44 -1.45 -21.11
N ILE A 263 23.81 -1.06 -20.01
CA ILE A 263 22.38 -0.75 -20.00
C ILE A 263 22.15 0.54 -20.76
N PRO A 264 21.27 0.56 -21.78
CA PRO A 264 20.91 1.78 -22.50
C PRO A 264 20.41 2.88 -21.55
N SER A 265 20.99 4.08 -21.64
CA SER A 265 20.69 5.20 -20.74
C SER A 265 19.31 5.80 -20.93
N ASP A 266 18.64 5.50 -22.04
CA ASP A 266 17.23 5.86 -22.29
C ASP A 266 16.24 5.00 -21.49
N ARG A 267 16.71 3.94 -20.81
CA ARG A 267 15.91 3.13 -19.88
C ARG A 267 16.10 3.50 -18.40
N TRP A 268 16.97 4.47 -18.12
CA TRP A 268 17.36 4.80 -16.75
C TRP A 268 16.32 5.68 -16.10
N VAL A 269 15.89 5.28 -14.90
CA VAL A 269 15.03 6.09 -14.03
C VAL A 269 15.78 6.35 -12.73
N PHE A 270 15.96 7.62 -12.39
CA PHE A 270 16.64 8.06 -11.19
C PHE A 270 15.63 8.23 -10.05
N PRO A 271 15.83 7.55 -8.91
CA PRO A 271 15.25 7.97 -7.65
C PRO A 271 15.95 9.27 -7.21
N TYR A 272 15.19 10.35 -7.01
CA TYR A 272 15.73 11.65 -6.59
C TYR A 272 15.79 11.76 -5.07
N ALA A 273 14.72 11.34 -4.40
CA ALA A 273 14.62 11.36 -2.95
C ALA A 273 13.65 10.31 -2.44
N GLY A 274 13.77 9.99 -1.14
CA GLY A 274 12.79 9.19 -0.41
C GLY A 274 12.63 9.66 1.03
N THR A 275 11.50 9.31 1.64
CA THR A 275 11.25 9.52 3.07
C THR A 275 10.49 8.34 3.64
N ASP A 276 10.63 8.13 4.95
CA ASP A 276 9.87 7.14 5.72
C ASP A 276 9.35 7.78 7.01
N SER A 277 8.16 7.36 7.45
CA SER A 277 7.52 7.80 8.70
C SER A 277 6.40 6.86 9.11
N HIS A 278 5.87 7.01 10.33
CA HIS A 278 4.64 6.35 10.75
C HIS A 278 3.77 7.24 11.67
N ASP A 279 2.46 7.12 11.52
CA ASP A 279 1.46 7.58 12.50
C ASP A 279 1.47 6.68 13.75
N THR A 280 0.57 6.95 14.69
CA THR A 280 0.36 6.07 15.85
C THR A 280 0.01 4.64 15.42
N TYR A 281 0.56 3.65 16.12
CA TYR A 281 0.28 2.24 15.83
C TYR A 281 -1.16 1.86 16.17
N ALA A 282 -1.68 2.32 17.32
CA ALA A 282 -3.08 2.19 17.65
C ALA A 282 -3.88 3.31 16.97
N ILE A 283 -4.97 2.93 16.27
CA ILE A 283 -5.82 3.94 15.60
C ILE A 283 -6.54 4.81 16.62
N GLY A 284 -6.74 4.29 17.83
CA GLY A 284 -7.37 5.00 18.94
C GLY A 284 -6.57 6.22 19.41
N GLU A 285 -5.26 6.23 19.20
CA GLU A 285 -4.34 7.29 19.66
C GLU A 285 -4.16 8.45 18.67
N ARG A 286 -4.70 8.34 17.46
CA ARG A 286 -4.62 9.42 16.47
C ARG A 286 -5.27 10.68 17.02
N ASP A 287 -4.72 11.86 16.79
CA ASP A 287 -5.45 13.07 17.18
C ASP A 287 -6.80 13.15 16.47
N GLU A 288 -6.75 13.05 15.14
CA GLU A 288 -7.90 13.03 14.23
C GLU A 288 -7.84 11.79 13.31
N LEU A 289 -8.98 11.09 13.16
CA LEU A 289 -9.04 9.87 12.35
C LEU A 289 -8.98 10.13 10.83
N TYR A 290 -9.23 11.36 10.39
CA TYR A 290 -9.25 11.78 8.98
C TYR A 290 -7.98 12.53 8.55
N ARG A 291 -6.94 12.56 9.38
CA ARG A 291 -5.65 13.21 9.15
C ARG A 291 -4.50 12.20 9.25
N SER A 292 -3.35 12.59 8.71
CA SER A 292 -2.09 11.88 8.90
C SER A 292 -0.93 12.88 8.92
N PRO A 293 -0.48 13.28 10.13
CA PRO A 293 0.74 14.08 10.26
C PRO A 293 1.96 13.39 9.64
N ALA A 294 2.02 12.05 9.71
CA ALA A 294 3.11 11.29 9.12
C ALA A 294 3.19 11.45 7.59
N ILE A 295 2.06 11.38 6.89
CA ILE A 295 2.00 11.64 5.43
C ILE A 295 2.34 13.11 5.15
N ARG A 296 1.76 14.05 5.89
CA ARG A 296 1.98 15.49 5.67
C ARG A 296 3.46 15.86 5.76
N ILE A 297 4.12 15.41 6.82
CA ILE A 297 5.53 15.73 7.09
C ILE A 297 6.43 15.01 6.08
N ALA A 298 6.25 13.69 5.89
CA ALA A 298 7.10 12.92 4.98
C ALA A 298 6.89 13.27 3.50
N GLY A 299 5.65 13.53 3.10
CA GLY A 299 5.27 13.94 1.74
C GLY A 299 5.81 15.33 1.40
N ARG A 300 5.69 16.31 2.30
CA ARG A 300 6.35 17.61 2.13
C ARG A 300 7.86 17.44 2.03
N ARG A 301 8.45 16.62 2.91
CA ARG A 301 9.89 16.47 2.98
C ARG A 301 10.50 15.79 1.76
N VAL A 302 9.85 14.78 1.17
CA VAL A 302 10.37 14.14 -0.05
C VAL A 302 10.39 15.09 -1.23
N LEU A 303 9.37 15.96 -1.36
CA LEU A 303 9.29 16.98 -2.40
C LEU A 303 10.41 18.03 -2.22
N GLU A 304 10.61 18.51 -1.00
CA GLU A 304 11.75 19.40 -0.66
C GLU A 304 13.10 18.77 -1.00
N LEU A 305 13.32 17.50 -0.63
CA LEU A 305 14.58 16.79 -0.89
C LEU A 305 14.84 16.58 -2.38
N ALA A 306 13.79 16.36 -3.18
CA ALA A 306 13.85 16.23 -4.62
C ALA A 306 13.91 17.58 -5.37
N GLY A 307 13.71 18.69 -4.66
CA GLY A 307 13.73 20.04 -5.25
C GLY A 307 12.56 20.31 -6.19
N VAL A 308 11.39 19.72 -5.94
CA VAL A 308 10.16 19.91 -6.71
C VAL A 308 8.98 20.25 -5.80
N SER A 309 7.99 20.97 -6.30
CA SER A 309 6.70 21.17 -5.63
C SER A 309 5.68 20.10 -6.03
N ALA A 310 4.59 19.98 -5.27
CA ALA A 310 3.50 19.06 -5.60
C ALA A 310 2.85 19.37 -6.96
N ASP A 311 2.82 20.64 -7.38
CA ASP A 311 2.28 21.06 -8.68
C ASP A 311 3.19 20.71 -9.86
N GLU A 312 4.48 20.52 -9.62
CA GLU A 312 5.49 20.16 -10.63
C GLU A 312 5.62 18.64 -10.84
N VAL A 313 4.90 17.83 -10.08
CA VAL A 313 4.85 16.38 -10.29
C VAL A 313 3.84 16.05 -11.39
N ASP A 314 4.29 15.45 -12.49
CA ASP A 314 3.43 15.12 -13.62
C ASP A 314 2.61 13.84 -13.38
N PHE A 315 3.21 12.85 -12.72
CA PHE A 315 2.61 11.53 -12.50
C PHE A 315 2.58 11.17 -11.02
N VAL A 316 1.46 10.59 -10.58
CA VAL A 316 1.28 10.21 -9.19
C VAL A 316 0.77 8.78 -9.11
N ASP A 317 1.30 7.99 -8.17
CA ASP A 317 0.61 6.81 -7.66
C ASP A 317 0.44 6.89 -6.14
N VAL A 318 -0.78 7.24 -5.72
CA VAL A 318 -1.17 7.22 -4.32
C VAL A 318 -1.63 5.82 -3.95
N TYR A 319 -1.05 5.26 -2.89
CA TYR A 319 -1.45 3.96 -2.36
C TYR A 319 -2.95 3.92 -2.05
N SER A 320 -3.65 2.93 -2.61
CA SER A 320 -5.12 3.00 -2.81
C SER A 320 -5.86 1.73 -2.40
N CYS A 321 -5.53 1.19 -1.21
CA CYS A 321 -6.24 0.02 -0.67
C CYS A 321 -7.73 0.28 -0.43
N PHE A 322 -8.08 1.52 -0.07
CA PHE A 322 -9.42 2.03 0.18
C PHE A 322 -9.50 3.52 -0.17
N PRO A 323 -10.70 4.07 -0.48
CA PRO A 323 -10.86 5.49 -0.81
C PRO A 323 -10.40 6.46 0.27
N SER A 324 -10.56 6.12 1.55
CA SER A 324 -10.11 6.97 2.64
C SER A 324 -8.58 7.14 2.66
N ALA A 325 -7.82 6.10 2.29
CA ALA A 325 -6.37 6.19 2.20
C ALA A 325 -5.92 7.22 1.15
N VAL A 326 -6.57 7.21 -0.02
CA VAL A 326 -6.28 8.15 -1.11
C VAL A 326 -6.67 9.57 -0.71
N GLN A 327 -7.83 9.73 -0.09
CA GLN A 327 -8.32 11.05 0.33
C GLN A 327 -7.44 11.69 1.38
N VAL A 328 -7.07 10.95 2.44
CA VAL A 328 -6.14 11.46 3.45
C VAL A 328 -4.81 11.79 2.79
N ALA A 329 -4.24 10.89 1.99
CA ALA A 329 -2.94 11.11 1.38
C ALA A 329 -2.93 12.33 0.45
N ALA A 330 -3.91 12.45 -0.44
CA ALA A 330 -4.01 13.58 -1.36
C ALA A 330 -4.19 14.90 -0.61
N ALA A 331 -5.03 14.95 0.42
CA ALA A 331 -5.23 16.16 1.22
C ALA A 331 -3.94 16.60 1.95
N GLU A 332 -3.21 15.66 2.56
CA GLU A 332 -1.99 15.98 3.33
C GLU A 332 -0.80 16.37 2.43
N ILE A 333 -0.75 15.89 1.18
CA ILE A 333 0.31 16.22 0.20
C ILE A 333 -0.05 17.48 -0.60
N GLY A 334 -1.33 17.86 -0.65
CA GLY A 334 -1.81 18.98 -1.47
C GLY A 334 -2.14 18.58 -2.91
N LEU A 335 -2.54 17.34 -3.15
CA LEU A 335 -2.95 16.84 -4.46
C LEU A 335 -4.47 16.97 -4.65
N PRO A 336 -4.95 17.59 -5.74
CA PRO A 336 -6.38 17.70 -6.00
C PRO A 336 -7.03 16.33 -6.25
N LEU A 337 -8.16 16.05 -5.59
CA LEU A 337 -8.95 14.82 -5.83
C LEU A 337 -9.69 14.82 -7.18
N ALA A 338 -9.97 16.01 -7.72
CA ALA A 338 -10.78 16.22 -8.91
C ALA A 338 -9.94 16.88 -10.03
N ASP A 339 -8.85 16.22 -10.42
CA ASP A 339 -8.03 16.61 -11.56
C ASP A 339 -7.93 15.43 -12.54
N SER A 340 -8.75 15.47 -13.60
CA SER A 340 -8.75 14.44 -14.62
C SER A 340 -7.51 14.48 -15.52
N SER A 341 -6.75 15.59 -15.52
CA SER A 341 -5.50 15.70 -16.27
C SER A 341 -4.33 15.02 -15.57
N ARG A 342 -4.43 14.87 -14.24
CA ARG A 342 -3.46 14.18 -13.40
C ARG A 342 -4.16 13.23 -12.41
N PRO A 343 -4.60 12.05 -12.87
CA PRO A 343 -5.17 11.04 -11.99
C PRO A 343 -4.19 10.69 -10.85
N LEU A 344 -4.73 10.38 -9.67
CA LEU A 344 -3.93 10.01 -8.48
C LEU A 344 -3.34 8.60 -8.54
N THR A 345 -3.31 7.98 -9.72
CA THR A 345 -2.68 6.69 -9.99
C THR A 345 -2.20 6.62 -11.43
N VAL A 346 -1.05 5.99 -11.64
CA VAL A 346 -0.61 5.51 -12.96
C VAL A 346 -0.91 4.02 -13.15
N THR A 347 -1.13 3.30 -12.06
CA THR A 347 -1.32 1.85 -12.05
C THR A 347 -2.79 1.45 -12.22
N GLY A 348 -3.71 2.24 -11.66
CA GLY A 348 -5.14 1.94 -11.56
C GLY A 348 -5.60 1.45 -10.18
N GLY A 349 -4.71 1.47 -9.18
CA GLY A 349 -4.99 1.14 -7.78
C GLY A 349 -5.29 -0.32 -7.43
N LEU A 350 -5.24 -0.62 -6.13
CA LEU A 350 -5.32 -1.99 -5.61
C LEU A 350 -6.66 -2.69 -5.90
N THR A 351 -7.72 -1.93 -6.15
CA THR A 351 -9.03 -2.50 -6.49
C THR A 351 -9.03 -3.09 -7.91
N PHE A 352 -8.47 -2.37 -8.88
CA PHE A 352 -8.63 -2.69 -10.31
C PHE A 352 -7.36 -3.29 -10.90
N ALA A 353 -6.21 -2.64 -10.67
CA ALA A 353 -4.91 -3.16 -11.09
C ALA A 353 -4.54 -4.48 -10.36
N GLY A 354 -5.15 -4.69 -9.20
CA GLY A 354 -4.91 -5.83 -8.32
C GLY A 354 -4.06 -5.42 -7.11
N GLY A 355 -4.38 -6.02 -5.96
CA GLY A 355 -3.70 -5.77 -4.70
C GLY A 355 -3.01 -7.04 -4.22
N PRO A 356 -1.79 -7.37 -4.70
CA PRO A 356 -1.03 -8.53 -4.24
C PRO A 356 -0.45 -8.27 -2.84
N TRP A 357 -1.36 -8.11 -1.87
CA TRP A 357 -1.08 -7.82 -0.47
C TRP A 357 -0.05 -6.69 -0.29
N ASN A 358 1.17 -7.03 0.15
CA ASN A 358 2.22 -6.05 0.44
C ASN A 358 2.89 -5.50 -0.82
N ASN A 359 2.74 -6.15 -1.97
CA ASN A 359 3.60 -5.92 -3.13
C ASN A 359 3.00 -4.97 -4.19
N TYR A 360 1.88 -4.30 -3.91
CA TYR A 360 1.29 -3.35 -4.87
C TYR A 360 2.29 -2.27 -5.30
N VAL A 361 3.09 -1.75 -4.37
CA VAL A 361 3.97 -0.60 -4.67
C VAL A 361 5.14 -1.00 -5.58
N SER A 362 5.55 -2.26 -5.63
CA SER A 362 6.49 -2.73 -6.65
C SER A 362 5.92 -2.59 -8.06
N HIS A 363 4.62 -2.85 -8.23
CA HIS A 363 3.92 -2.64 -9.51
C HIS A 363 3.74 -1.15 -9.83
N SER A 364 3.50 -0.31 -8.82
CA SER A 364 3.36 1.13 -9.05
C SER A 364 4.67 1.78 -9.43
N ILE A 365 5.79 1.42 -8.80
CA ILE A 365 7.13 1.90 -9.19
C ILE A 365 7.49 1.41 -10.60
N ALA A 366 7.21 0.15 -10.94
CA ALA A 366 7.46 -0.38 -12.28
C ALA A 366 6.65 0.36 -13.35
N THR A 367 5.35 0.58 -13.11
CA THR A 367 4.48 1.33 -14.02
C THR A 367 4.89 2.80 -14.12
N MET A 368 5.30 3.41 -13.01
CA MET A 368 5.83 4.78 -13.00
C MET A 368 7.12 4.88 -13.83
N ALA A 369 8.02 3.90 -13.72
CA ALA A 369 9.23 3.87 -14.53
C ALA A 369 8.92 3.78 -16.04
N GLU A 370 7.96 2.94 -16.43
CA GLU A 370 7.44 2.87 -17.81
C GLU A 370 6.91 4.23 -18.30
N GLN A 371 6.11 4.92 -17.47
CA GLN A 371 5.56 6.24 -17.82
C GLN A 371 6.65 7.31 -17.96
N LEU A 372 7.63 7.35 -17.03
CA LEU A 372 8.72 8.31 -17.05
C LEU A 372 9.64 8.11 -18.27
N VAL A 373 9.96 6.86 -18.60
CA VAL A 373 10.76 6.53 -19.79
C VAL A 373 10.02 6.90 -21.09
N ALA A 374 8.70 6.70 -21.12
CA ALA A 374 7.88 7.10 -22.27
C ALA A 374 7.71 8.62 -22.38
N ASN A 375 7.88 9.36 -21.28
CA ASN A 375 7.73 10.81 -21.21
C ASN A 375 8.94 11.48 -20.53
N PRO A 376 10.14 11.46 -21.16
CA PRO A 376 11.34 12.00 -20.54
C PRO A 376 11.20 13.47 -20.13
N GLY A 377 11.82 13.84 -19.02
CA GLY A 377 11.74 15.20 -18.46
C GLY A 377 10.68 15.38 -17.38
N THR A 378 9.71 14.46 -17.30
CA THR A 378 8.64 14.49 -16.29
C THR A 378 9.10 14.00 -14.90
N ARG A 379 8.25 14.20 -13.89
CA ARG A 379 8.45 13.77 -12.50
C ARG A 379 7.33 12.89 -12.00
N GLY A 380 7.71 11.81 -11.31
CA GLY A 380 6.80 10.85 -10.71
C GLY A 380 6.87 10.88 -9.18
N LEU A 381 5.72 10.82 -8.51
CA LEU A 381 5.61 10.63 -7.07
C LEU A 381 4.93 9.29 -6.76
N ILE A 382 5.57 8.47 -5.94
CA ILE A 382 5.01 7.25 -5.37
C ILE A 382 4.74 7.47 -3.88
N THR A 383 3.55 7.09 -3.44
CA THR A 383 3.25 6.92 -2.01
C THR A 383 3.02 5.46 -1.70
N ALA A 384 3.46 5.03 -0.52
CA ALA A 384 3.40 3.65 -0.09
C ALA A 384 2.87 3.60 1.35
N ASN A 385 1.82 2.83 1.59
CA ASN A 385 1.18 2.75 2.90
C ASN A 385 1.12 1.31 3.43
N GLY A 386 1.50 1.12 4.68
CA GLY A 386 1.37 -0.12 5.44
C GLY A 386 0.53 0.08 6.70
N GLY A 387 -0.16 -0.98 7.15
CA GLY A 387 -1.02 -0.89 8.33
C GLY A 387 -2.37 -0.24 8.03
N TYR A 388 -2.88 0.53 8.98
CA TYR A 388 -4.14 1.27 8.89
C TYR A 388 -3.85 2.76 8.77
N LEU A 389 -3.30 3.20 7.62
CA LEU A 389 -2.65 4.52 7.51
C LEU A 389 -1.47 4.67 8.49
N THR A 390 -0.80 3.58 8.85
CA THR A 390 0.16 3.58 9.94
C THR A 390 1.56 3.92 9.46
N LYS A 391 2.11 3.17 8.52
CA LYS A 391 3.49 3.31 8.05
C LYS A 391 3.50 3.87 6.64
N HIS A 392 4.37 4.83 6.38
CA HIS A 392 4.41 5.54 5.11
C HIS A 392 5.82 5.57 4.56
N SER A 393 5.94 5.44 3.23
CA SER A 393 7.18 5.61 2.50
C SER A 393 6.91 6.32 1.19
N PHE A 394 7.82 7.20 0.79
CA PHE A 394 7.66 8.02 -0.42
C PHE A 394 8.90 7.93 -1.29
N GLY A 395 8.70 8.14 -2.60
CA GLY A 395 9.76 8.24 -3.58
C GLY A 395 9.43 9.22 -4.71
N VAL A 396 10.39 10.06 -5.08
CA VAL A 396 10.31 10.91 -6.28
C VAL A 396 11.26 10.38 -7.35
N TYR A 397 10.77 10.29 -8.59
CA TYR A 397 11.44 9.64 -9.71
C TYR A 397 11.44 10.51 -10.97
N GLY A 398 12.41 10.27 -11.86
CA GLY A 398 12.47 10.92 -13.18
C GLY A 398 13.61 10.38 -14.05
N THR A 399 13.64 10.75 -15.32
CA THR A 399 14.69 10.29 -16.27
C THR A 399 15.87 11.23 -16.38
N GLU A 400 15.70 12.50 -16.00
CA GLU A 400 16.79 13.46 -16.06
C GLU A 400 17.86 13.10 -15.03
N PRO A 401 19.16 13.18 -15.38
CA PRO A 401 20.21 13.02 -14.40
C PRO A 401 20.03 14.01 -13.24
N PRO A 402 20.04 13.56 -11.98
CA PRO A 402 19.84 14.46 -10.84
C PRO A 402 21.01 15.44 -10.69
N SER A 403 20.71 16.65 -10.22
CA SER A 403 21.72 17.69 -9.93
C SER A 403 22.36 17.55 -8.55
N HIS A 404 21.92 16.56 -7.77
CA HIS A 404 22.38 16.24 -6.42
C HIS A 404 22.39 14.72 -6.20
N GLU A 405 23.05 14.27 -5.13
CA GLU A 405 23.02 12.89 -4.66
C GLU A 405 21.59 12.42 -4.30
N PHE A 406 21.37 11.11 -4.22
CA PHE A 406 20.12 10.60 -3.65
C PHE A 406 20.05 10.99 -2.17
N ARG A 407 18.90 11.56 -1.77
CA ARG A 407 18.65 12.00 -0.41
C ARG A 407 17.51 11.23 0.22
N TRP A 408 17.72 10.81 1.45
CA TRP A 408 16.70 10.15 2.24
C TRP A 408 16.65 10.72 3.64
N GLN A 409 15.45 10.79 4.21
CA GLN A 409 15.25 11.17 5.59
C GLN A 409 14.11 10.38 6.25
N ASP A 410 14.42 9.77 7.38
CA ASP A 410 13.43 9.39 8.39
C ASP A 410 12.99 10.66 9.14
N VAL A 411 11.70 10.99 9.06
CA VAL A 411 11.14 12.21 9.67
C VAL A 411 10.39 11.92 10.97
N GLN A 412 10.56 10.73 11.57
CA GLN A 412 9.75 10.27 12.69
C GLN A 412 9.79 11.22 13.89
N SER A 413 10.93 11.85 14.19
CA SER A 413 11.03 12.79 15.32
C SER A 413 10.14 14.03 15.17
N GLU A 414 9.86 14.47 13.93
CA GLU A 414 8.92 15.56 13.68
C GLU A 414 7.47 15.09 13.85
N VAL A 415 7.18 13.86 13.45
CA VAL A 415 5.85 13.23 13.60
C VAL A 415 5.54 12.96 15.07
N ASP A 416 6.50 12.47 15.85
CA ASP A 416 6.34 12.19 17.29
C ASP A 416 6.06 13.46 18.12
N ALA A 417 6.33 14.64 17.57
CA ALA A 417 6.04 15.93 18.21
C ALA A 417 4.62 16.43 17.94
N GLU A 418 3.88 15.79 17.03
CA GLU A 418 2.50 16.13 16.71
C GLU A 418 1.55 15.66 17.82
N PRO A 419 0.39 16.34 17.99
CA PRO A 419 -0.57 15.94 19.00
C PRO A 419 -1.06 14.51 18.76
N THR A 420 -1.30 13.80 19.86
CA THR A 420 -1.95 12.51 19.90
C THR A 420 -3.07 12.55 20.93
N ARG A 421 -3.88 11.51 20.93
CA ARG A 421 -5.02 11.38 21.83
C ARG A 421 -4.83 10.24 22.79
N GLN A 422 -5.30 10.43 24.02
CA GLN A 422 -5.33 9.36 24.99
C GLN A 422 -6.34 8.27 24.58
N LEU A 423 -5.84 7.06 24.33
CA LEU A 423 -6.66 5.87 24.17
C LEU A 423 -7.06 5.30 25.53
N GLN A 424 -8.35 5.31 25.83
CA GLN A 424 -8.94 4.76 27.05
C GLN A 424 -9.48 3.35 26.78
N VAL A 425 -8.60 2.35 26.87
CA VAL A 425 -8.91 0.94 26.53
C VAL A 425 -10.12 0.41 27.30
N ASP A 426 -10.21 0.69 28.60
CA ASP A 426 -11.24 0.13 29.51
C ASP A 426 -12.38 1.10 29.84
N PHE A 427 -12.58 2.16 29.04
CA PHE A 427 -13.63 3.14 29.29
C PHE A 427 -15.01 2.46 29.41
N THR A 428 -15.77 2.86 30.44
CA THR A 428 -17.16 2.49 30.66
C THR A 428 -17.93 3.75 31.03
N GLY A 429 -19.04 4.01 30.35
CA GLY A 429 -19.81 5.23 30.56
C GLY A 429 -20.42 5.77 29.28
N THR A 430 -20.95 6.98 29.35
CA THR A 430 -21.55 7.65 28.19
C THR A 430 -20.49 8.46 27.45
N GLY A 431 -20.34 8.18 26.15
CA GLY A 431 -19.50 8.95 25.24
C GLY A 431 -20.30 9.47 24.03
N THR A 432 -19.57 9.99 23.05
CA THR A 432 -20.12 10.53 21.81
C THR A 432 -19.50 9.80 20.61
N VAL A 433 -20.31 9.35 19.66
CA VAL A 433 -19.80 8.69 18.45
C VAL A 433 -19.01 9.69 17.61
N GLU A 434 -17.75 9.35 17.32
CA GLU A 434 -16.85 10.12 16.46
C GLU A 434 -16.83 9.56 15.03
N SER A 435 -16.75 8.23 14.92
CA SER A 435 -16.77 7.50 13.66
C SER A 435 -17.25 6.06 13.88
N TRP A 436 -17.70 5.40 12.82
CA TRP A 436 -18.18 4.03 12.88
C TRP A 436 -18.01 3.27 11.57
N THR A 437 -18.25 1.96 11.62
CA THR A 437 -18.55 1.15 10.45
C THR A 437 -19.44 -0.02 10.83
N THR A 438 -20.12 -0.59 9.84
CA THR A 438 -21.04 -1.71 10.03
C THR A 438 -20.70 -2.78 9.00
N PRO A 439 -19.96 -3.84 9.39
CA PRO A 439 -19.73 -5.00 8.55
C PRO A 439 -21.05 -5.64 8.11
N VAL A 440 -21.10 -6.09 6.85
CA VAL A 440 -22.30 -6.68 6.26
C VAL A 440 -22.02 -8.11 5.78
N GLY A 441 -22.87 -9.04 6.21
CA GLY A 441 -22.88 -10.42 5.78
C GLY A 441 -23.14 -10.58 4.28
N ARG A 442 -22.87 -11.77 3.73
CA ARG A 442 -23.17 -12.05 2.31
C ARG A 442 -24.68 -12.05 2.01
N ASP A 443 -25.49 -12.33 3.02
CA ASP A 443 -26.95 -12.27 3.03
C ASP A 443 -27.50 -10.87 3.29
N GLY A 444 -26.63 -9.87 3.53
CA GLY A 444 -27.01 -8.48 3.81
C GLY A 444 -27.22 -8.15 5.28
N THR A 445 -26.99 -9.10 6.21
CA THR A 445 -27.19 -8.89 7.65
C THR A 445 -26.10 -7.99 8.26
N ALA A 446 -26.51 -7.13 9.20
CA ALA A 446 -25.61 -6.25 9.96
C ALA A 446 -25.53 -6.74 11.41
N GLU A 447 -24.66 -7.71 11.68
CA GLU A 447 -24.57 -8.36 13.00
C GLU A 447 -23.96 -7.45 14.09
N ARG A 448 -23.21 -6.42 13.69
CA ARG A 448 -22.49 -5.53 14.60
C ARG A 448 -22.11 -4.22 13.93
N ALA A 449 -21.85 -3.19 14.73
CA ALA A 449 -21.19 -1.96 14.29
C ALA A 449 -19.98 -1.66 15.20
N PHE A 450 -18.87 -1.24 14.61
CA PHE A 450 -17.68 -0.78 15.34
C PHE A 450 -17.70 0.73 15.46
N LEU A 451 -17.34 1.25 16.63
CA LEU A 451 -17.41 2.67 16.97
C LEU A 451 -16.05 3.17 17.47
N ALA A 452 -15.66 4.35 17.03
CA ALA A 452 -14.74 5.22 17.75
C ALA A 452 -15.59 6.21 18.56
N VAL A 453 -15.33 6.29 19.88
CA VAL A 453 -16.16 7.04 20.82
C VAL A 453 -15.30 8.05 21.57
N ARG A 454 -15.71 9.33 21.51
CA ARG A 454 -15.19 10.42 22.35
C ARG A 454 -15.66 10.22 23.78
N THR A 455 -14.71 10.24 24.70
CA THR A 455 -14.98 10.23 26.14
C THR A 455 -15.22 11.66 26.65
N PRO A 456 -15.84 11.86 27.82
CA PRO A 456 -16.00 13.19 28.41
C PRO A 456 -14.69 13.94 28.70
N GLU A 457 -13.57 13.21 28.79
CA GLU A 457 -12.22 13.75 29.04
C GLU A 457 -11.44 14.02 27.74
N ASP A 458 -12.11 14.02 26.59
CA ASP A 458 -11.51 14.20 25.26
C ASP A 458 -10.49 13.11 24.85
N GLY A 459 -10.48 11.99 25.57
CA GLY A 459 -9.87 10.73 25.12
C GLY A 459 -10.76 9.97 24.13
N ARG A 460 -10.26 8.88 23.56
CA ARG A 460 -11.00 7.98 22.67
C ARG A 460 -11.05 6.56 23.22
N THR A 461 -12.18 5.88 23.03
CA THR A 461 -12.28 4.42 23.22
C THR A 461 -12.84 3.77 21.96
N LEU A 462 -12.52 2.49 21.76
CA LEU A 462 -13.10 1.67 20.69
C LEU A 462 -14.18 0.78 21.31
N ALA A 463 -15.35 0.74 20.68
CA ALA A 463 -16.49 -0.02 21.17
C ALA A 463 -17.22 -0.74 20.03
N ARG A 464 -18.12 -1.66 20.36
CA ARG A 464 -18.97 -2.32 19.36
C ARG A 464 -20.43 -2.42 19.79
N ILE A 465 -21.35 -2.13 18.89
CA ILE A 465 -22.76 -2.49 19.03
C ILE A 465 -22.92 -3.94 18.58
N VAL A 466 -23.57 -4.77 19.40
CA VAL A 466 -23.86 -6.19 19.09
C VAL A 466 -25.35 -6.48 18.94
N ASP A 467 -26.22 -5.50 19.18
CA ASP A 467 -27.64 -5.59 18.86
C ASP A 467 -27.83 -5.37 17.36
N GLU A 468 -28.39 -6.37 16.66
CA GLU A 468 -28.55 -6.35 15.21
C GLU A 468 -29.45 -5.19 14.73
N SER A 469 -30.47 -4.82 15.52
CA SER A 469 -31.37 -3.73 15.15
C SER A 469 -30.67 -2.37 15.22
N GLN A 470 -29.84 -2.15 16.25
CA GLN A 470 -29.02 -0.95 16.36
C GLN A 470 -27.89 -0.94 15.32
N ALA A 471 -27.25 -2.08 15.05
CA ALA A 471 -26.24 -2.19 14.01
C ALA A 471 -26.83 -1.86 12.63
N ALA A 472 -28.03 -2.37 12.30
CA ALA A 472 -28.72 -2.01 11.07
C ALA A 472 -29.07 -0.50 11.00
N ALA A 473 -29.50 0.09 12.12
CA ALA A 473 -29.80 1.53 12.20
C ALA A 473 -28.58 2.39 11.84
N THR A 474 -27.36 1.99 12.21
CA THR A 474 -26.13 2.74 11.87
C THR A 474 -25.81 2.82 10.37
N MET A 475 -26.49 2.04 9.53
CA MET A 475 -26.40 2.13 8.07
C MET A 475 -27.49 3.02 7.46
N ALA A 476 -28.62 3.19 8.16
CA ALA A 476 -29.77 3.95 7.69
C ALA A 476 -29.78 5.40 8.23
N GLU A 477 -29.16 5.61 9.40
CA GLU A 477 -29.17 6.87 10.13
C GLU A 477 -27.75 7.45 10.26
N ASP A 478 -27.65 8.77 10.33
CA ASP A 478 -26.40 9.45 10.64
C ASP A 478 -26.24 9.55 12.17
N ILE A 479 -25.35 8.72 12.71
CA ILE A 479 -25.09 8.65 14.16
C ILE A 479 -23.88 9.49 14.58
N ALA A 480 -23.34 10.36 13.70
CA ALA A 480 -22.27 11.27 14.08
C ALA A 480 -22.71 12.16 15.23
N GLY A 481 -21.93 12.21 16.31
CA GLY A 481 -22.28 12.99 17.49
C GLY A 481 -23.36 12.36 18.39
N ALA A 482 -23.89 11.18 18.04
CA ALA A 482 -24.87 10.49 18.87
C ALA A 482 -24.27 10.06 20.22
N LYS A 483 -25.11 10.01 21.26
CA LYS A 483 -24.71 9.51 22.56
C LYS A 483 -24.76 7.99 22.59
N VAL A 484 -23.74 7.39 23.18
CA VAL A 484 -23.62 5.94 23.30
C VAL A 484 -23.14 5.58 24.69
N ARG A 485 -23.70 4.52 25.28
CA ARG A 485 -23.20 3.93 26.52
C ARG A 485 -22.26 2.78 26.18
N VAL A 486 -20.99 2.91 26.55
CA VAL A 486 -19.96 1.86 26.47
C VAL A 486 -19.97 1.06 27.76
N HIS A 487 -19.97 -0.27 27.63
CA HIS A 487 -20.01 -1.23 28.74
C HIS A 487 -18.62 -1.82 29.02
N ALA A 488 -18.49 -2.49 30.16
CA ALA A 488 -17.21 -3.02 30.66
C ALA A 488 -16.57 -4.10 29.77
N ASP A 489 -17.33 -4.72 28.87
CA ASP A 489 -16.82 -5.70 27.89
C ASP A 489 -16.49 -5.09 26.51
N GLY A 490 -16.58 -3.76 26.37
CA GLY A 490 -16.40 -3.04 25.11
C GLY A 490 -17.63 -3.07 24.19
N SER A 491 -18.74 -3.69 24.62
CA SER A 491 -20.01 -3.53 23.92
C SER A 491 -20.59 -2.13 24.15
N ALA A 492 -21.51 -1.70 23.28
CA ALA A 492 -22.09 -0.37 23.31
C ALA A 492 -23.58 -0.37 22.94
N THR A 493 -24.31 0.60 23.47
CA THR A 493 -25.75 0.81 23.21
C THR A 493 -25.99 2.28 22.84
N LEU A 494 -26.63 2.53 21.69
CA LEU A 494 -27.10 3.86 21.30
C LEU A 494 -28.19 4.33 22.27
N LEU A 495 -28.15 5.62 22.67
CA LEU A 495 -29.01 6.20 23.70
C LEU A 495 -30.14 7.08 23.15
#